data_AF-A0AAJ2BNI6-F1
#
_entry.id   AF-A0AAJ2BNI6-F1
#
_cell.length_a   1.000
_cell.length_b   1.000
_cell.length_c   1.000
_cell.angle_alpha   90.00
_cell.angle_beta   90.00
_cell.angle_gamma   90.00
#
_symmetry.space_group_name_H-M   'P 1'
#
loop_
_entity.id
_entity.type
_entity.pdbx_description
1 polymer ?
#
loop_
_entity_poly.entity_id
_entity_poly.type
_entity_poly.pdbx_seq_one_letter_code
_entity_poly.pdbx_strand_id
1 'polypeptide(L)'
;MTAAVLFLALAATSGSATCLAANPPSAVALVRAASTPPAPGPQALPVIHTEGTLPHTGSHDQSAAAVRDFNYMLDLALAWRDAHDAAALTRLAGYFDAWTQTYRPSFDPIDETNLGNLIVAYRLTAADLPKATAQRTRVFIEQLARGYLDWMEVHRGDARGVWSNNWQSHRVKLAVLAASALNDEALFARARKAFVAQLSANVRPDGEVLDFTQRDALHYVVYDLEPLVVAAAVAQGRGENWLRLPGREGQTLAAALDWLLPYAQGQRSHEEFQHSTVRFDAQRAQAGLPGFSGPWDPVSAKALYWLASLLDPGYTAIARRLASAPPRWLWAYAPPCRH
;
A
#
# COMPACT_ATOMS: atom_id res chain seq x y z
N MET A 1 -15.33 54.54 -13.88
CA MET A 1 -15.81 53.16 -14.08
C MET A 1 -14.61 52.24 -13.96
N THR A 2 -14.41 51.63 -12.79
CA THR A 2 -13.29 50.72 -12.52
C THR A 2 -13.87 49.54 -11.77
N ALA A 3 -13.93 48.39 -12.45
CA ALA A 3 -14.44 47.15 -11.88
C ALA A 3 -13.34 46.50 -11.04
N ALA A 4 -13.61 46.32 -9.74
CA ALA A 4 -12.79 45.52 -8.85
C ALA A 4 -13.11 44.04 -9.07
N VAL A 5 -12.12 43.26 -9.51
CA VAL A 5 -12.20 41.80 -9.60
C VAL A 5 -12.02 41.25 -8.19
N LEU A 6 -13.10 40.69 -7.64
CA LEU A 6 -13.11 40.02 -6.34
C LEU A 6 -12.58 38.59 -6.54
N PHE A 7 -11.34 38.32 -6.14
CA PHE A 7 -10.83 36.96 -6.03
C PHE A 7 -11.43 36.30 -4.78
N LEU A 8 -12.46 35.48 -4.97
CA LEU A 8 -12.91 34.53 -3.96
C LEU A 8 -11.88 33.40 -3.87
N ALA A 9 -10.99 33.48 -2.88
CA ALA A 9 -10.22 32.33 -2.44
C ALA A 9 -11.20 31.31 -1.86
N LEU A 10 -11.47 30.24 -2.61
CA LEU A 10 -12.07 29.02 -2.06
C LEU A 10 -11.10 28.48 -1.01
N ALA A 11 -11.39 28.72 0.27
CA ALA A 11 -10.74 28.02 1.35
C ALA A 11 -11.01 26.52 1.13
N ALA A 12 -9.96 25.77 0.82
CA ALA A 12 -10.02 24.32 0.84
C ALA A 12 -10.44 23.93 2.25
N THR A 13 -11.67 23.42 2.40
CA THR A 13 -12.11 22.81 3.64
C THR A 13 -11.11 21.73 3.98
N SER A 14 -10.41 21.89 5.10
CA SER A 14 -9.57 20.86 5.68
C SER A 14 -10.41 19.60 5.74
N GLY A 15 -10.07 18.58 4.94
CA GLY A 15 -10.81 17.34 4.92
C GLY A 15 -10.76 16.77 6.33
N SER A 16 -11.92 16.71 7.01
CA SER A 16 -12.00 16.03 8.30
C SER A 16 -11.58 14.58 8.05
N ALA A 17 -10.53 14.13 8.73
CA ALA A 17 -10.02 12.79 8.55
C ALA A 17 -11.16 11.80 8.82
N THR A 18 -11.53 11.03 7.80
CA THR A 18 -12.61 10.06 7.87
C THR A 18 -12.08 8.78 8.49
N CYS A 19 -12.69 8.33 9.59
CA CYS A 19 -12.32 7.07 10.22
C CYS A 19 -13.05 5.90 9.54
N LEU A 20 -12.57 4.67 9.79
CA LEU A 20 -13.24 3.48 9.25
C LEU A 20 -14.66 3.38 9.82
N ALA A 21 -15.66 3.24 8.96
CA ALA A 21 -17.05 3.03 9.35
C ALA A 21 -17.32 1.58 9.81
N ALA A 22 -16.49 1.09 10.75
CA ALA A 22 -16.53 -0.24 11.33
C ALA A 22 -16.00 -0.21 12.78
N ASN A 23 -16.23 -1.29 13.54
CA ASN A 23 -15.67 -1.40 14.88
C ASN A 23 -14.20 -1.84 14.82
N PRO A 24 -13.30 -1.23 15.63
CA PRO A 24 -11.92 -1.69 15.73
C PRO A 24 -11.83 -3.12 16.29
N PRO A 25 -10.74 -3.86 16.01
CA PRO A 25 -10.50 -5.15 16.61
C PRO A 25 -10.43 -5.02 18.14
N SER A 26 -11.04 -5.95 18.87
CA SER A 26 -10.91 -5.97 20.33
C SER A 26 -9.45 -6.18 20.77
N ALA A 27 -9.08 -5.68 21.94
CA ALA A 27 -7.77 -5.91 22.55
C ALA A 27 -7.42 -7.42 22.61
N VAL A 28 -8.40 -8.27 22.96
CA VAL A 28 -8.24 -9.74 23.00
C VAL A 28 -7.87 -10.30 21.62
N ALA A 29 -8.50 -9.81 20.55
CA ALA A 29 -8.20 -10.26 19.19
C ALA A 29 -6.79 -9.82 18.75
N LEU A 30 -6.36 -8.62 19.12
CA LEU A 30 -5.02 -8.12 18.84
C LEU A 30 -3.94 -8.93 19.56
N VAL A 31 -4.10 -9.14 20.87
CA VAL A 31 -3.16 -9.96 21.69
C VAL A 31 -3.08 -11.39 21.17
N ARG A 32 -4.21 -12.00 20.78
CA ARG A 32 -4.23 -13.35 20.21
C ARG A 32 -3.39 -13.45 18.94
N ALA A 33 -3.56 -12.50 18.02
CA ALA A 33 -2.80 -12.50 16.78
C ALA A 33 -1.31 -12.22 17.02
N ALA A 34 -0.98 -11.27 17.91
CA ALA A 34 0.38 -11.02 18.35
C ALA A 34 1.03 -12.24 19.02
N SER A 35 0.25 -13.16 19.58
CA SER A 35 0.74 -14.41 20.18
C SER A 35 0.92 -15.56 19.20
N THR A 36 0.65 -15.36 17.90
CA THR A 36 0.72 -16.40 16.86
C THR A 36 1.78 -16.04 15.82
N PRO A 37 3.09 -16.23 16.12
CA PRO A 37 4.13 -15.91 15.16
C PRO A 37 4.10 -16.86 13.95
N PRO A 38 4.54 -16.41 12.76
CA PRO A 38 4.55 -17.23 11.54
C PRO A 38 5.64 -18.33 11.55
N ALA A 39 6.58 -18.25 12.49
CA ALA A 39 7.70 -19.19 12.70
C ALA A 39 8.23 -19.05 14.16
N PRO A 40 9.10 -19.95 14.65
CA PRO A 40 9.67 -19.85 16.00
C PRO A 40 10.47 -18.58 16.30
N GLY A 41 10.94 -17.87 15.27
CA GLY A 41 11.64 -16.59 15.38
C GLY A 41 11.64 -15.82 14.05
N PRO A 42 12.28 -14.64 13.98
CA PRO A 42 12.39 -13.86 12.76
C PRO A 42 13.08 -14.66 11.64
N GLN A 43 12.54 -14.56 10.43
CA GLN A 43 13.01 -15.24 9.23
C GLN A 43 13.71 -14.24 8.29
N ALA A 44 14.53 -13.35 8.85
CA ALA A 44 15.21 -12.31 8.07
C ALA A 44 16.15 -12.93 7.01
N LEU A 45 16.05 -12.42 5.79
CA LEU A 45 16.88 -12.82 4.65
C LEU A 45 17.71 -11.62 4.15
N PRO A 46 18.89 -11.84 3.55
CA PRO A 46 19.65 -10.75 2.95
C PRO A 46 18.99 -10.16 1.70
N VAL A 47 18.22 -10.99 0.98
CA VAL A 47 17.44 -10.64 -0.21
C VAL A 47 16.15 -11.46 -0.17
N ILE A 48 15.05 -10.87 -0.61
CA ILE A 48 13.75 -11.51 -0.85
C ILE A 48 13.59 -11.54 -2.36
N HIS A 49 13.18 -12.68 -2.91
CA HIS A 49 12.82 -12.77 -4.32
C HIS A 49 11.66 -13.74 -4.55
N THR A 50 10.56 -13.18 -5.04
CA THR A 50 9.29 -13.83 -5.37
C THR A 50 8.75 -13.35 -6.72
N GLU A 51 9.03 -12.10 -7.09
CA GLU A 51 8.70 -11.52 -8.38
C GLU A 51 9.17 -12.43 -9.53
N GLY A 52 8.31 -12.67 -10.51
CA GLY A 52 8.68 -13.47 -11.69
C GLY A 52 8.96 -14.96 -11.43
N THR A 53 8.75 -15.46 -10.21
CA THR A 53 9.03 -16.87 -9.84
C THR A 53 7.78 -17.67 -9.49
N LEU A 54 7.84 -18.99 -9.68
CA LEU A 54 6.75 -19.91 -9.32
C LEU A 54 7.02 -20.58 -7.96
N PRO A 55 5.98 -21.07 -7.27
CA PRO A 55 6.15 -21.93 -6.10
C PRO A 55 7.14 -23.07 -6.35
N HIS A 56 7.92 -23.42 -5.32
CA HIS A 56 8.93 -24.48 -5.38
C HIS A 56 10.09 -24.24 -6.37
N THR A 57 10.30 -23.00 -6.82
CA THR A 57 11.45 -22.64 -7.65
C THR A 57 12.40 -21.69 -6.93
N GLY A 58 13.72 -21.91 -7.09
CA GLY A 58 14.76 -21.05 -6.52
C GLY A 58 14.55 -20.76 -5.03
N SER A 59 14.54 -19.47 -4.68
CA SER A 59 14.32 -18.97 -3.32
C SER A 59 12.86 -18.56 -3.03
N HIS A 60 11.91 -18.89 -3.92
CA HIS A 60 10.53 -18.40 -3.81
C HIS A 60 9.90 -18.75 -2.45
N ASP A 61 9.90 -20.03 -2.08
CA ASP A 61 9.18 -20.48 -0.87
C ASP A 61 9.81 -19.92 0.41
N GLN A 62 11.14 -19.79 0.43
CA GLN A 62 11.85 -19.16 1.54
C GLN A 62 11.50 -17.67 1.66
N SER A 63 11.48 -16.96 0.52
CA SER A 63 11.11 -15.55 0.45
C SER A 63 9.65 -15.32 0.85
N ALA A 64 8.73 -16.14 0.33
CA ALA A 64 7.32 -16.11 0.68
C ALA A 64 7.09 -16.43 2.17
N ALA A 65 7.89 -17.32 2.76
CA ALA A 65 7.84 -17.60 4.19
C ALA A 65 8.35 -16.42 5.03
N ALA A 66 9.46 -15.81 4.62
CA ALA A 66 10.06 -14.68 5.31
C ALA A 66 9.18 -13.43 5.27
N VAL A 67 8.53 -13.15 4.14
CA VAL A 67 7.63 -12.00 3.96
C VAL A 67 6.47 -11.97 4.98
N ARG A 68 6.06 -13.13 5.52
CA ARG A 68 5.02 -13.19 6.56
C ARG A 68 5.42 -12.47 7.86
N ASP A 69 6.72 -12.29 8.10
CA ASP A 69 7.22 -11.52 9.23
C ASP A 69 6.67 -10.09 9.21
N PHE A 70 6.56 -9.44 8.06
CA PHE A 70 6.14 -8.03 7.99
C PHE A 70 4.67 -7.84 8.38
N ASN A 71 3.78 -8.78 8.00
CA ASN A 71 2.40 -8.79 8.48
C ASN A 71 2.35 -8.99 9.99
N TYR A 72 3.18 -9.89 10.51
CA TYR A 72 3.27 -10.14 11.94
C TYR A 72 3.83 -8.94 12.72
N MET A 73 4.81 -8.21 12.17
CA MET A 73 5.32 -6.97 12.76
C MET A 73 4.23 -5.91 12.89
N LEU A 74 3.35 -5.79 11.90
CA LEU A 74 2.21 -4.88 11.98
C LEU A 74 1.20 -5.31 13.05
N ASP A 75 0.95 -6.61 13.18
CA ASP A 75 0.10 -7.15 14.22
C ASP A 75 0.64 -6.88 15.63
N LEU A 76 1.95 -7.02 15.82
CA LEU A 76 2.65 -6.68 17.07
C LEU A 76 2.53 -5.18 17.38
N ALA A 77 2.69 -4.33 16.37
CA ALA A 77 2.55 -2.88 16.52
C ALA A 77 1.11 -2.48 16.90
N LEU A 78 0.09 -3.10 16.30
CA LEU A 78 -1.31 -2.86 16.65
C LEU A 78 -1.65 -3.35 18.07
N ALA A 79 -1.13 -4.50 18.49
CA ALA A 79 -1.31 -5.00 19.85
C ALA A 79 -0.65 -4.08 20.89
N TRP A 80 0.52 -3.51 20.59
CA TRP A 80 1.12 -2.48 21.44
C TRP A 80 0.25 -1.21 21.50
N ARG A 81 -0.11 -0.66 20.33
CA ARG A 81 -0.84 0.62 20.22
C ARG A 81 -2.20 0.60 20.92
N ASP A 82 -2.98 -0.46 20.70
CA ASP A 82 -4.41 -0.48 21.08
C ASP A 82 -4.70 -1.39 22.29
N ALA A 83 -3.78 -2.28 22.67
CA ALA A 83 -3.92 -3.18 23.81
C ALA A 83 -2.80 -3.06 24.86
N HIS A 84 -1.80 -2.19 24.62
CA HIS A 84 -0.65 -1.98 25.52
C HIS A 84 0.11 -3.26 25.86
N ASP A 85 0.18 -4.21 24.93
CA ASP A 85 0.90 -5.47 25.12
C ASP A 85 2.43 -5.25 25.05
N ALA A 86 3.08 -5.13 26.21
CA ALA A 86 4.53 -4.94 26.30
C ALA A 86 5.35 -6.13 25.76
N ALA A 87 4.79 -7.35 25.80
CA ALA A 87 5.45 -8.52 25.21
C ALA A 87 5.44 -8.42 23.68
N ALA A 88 4.36 -7.90 23.08
CA ALA A 88 4.30 -7.61 21.65
C ALA A 88 5.36 -6.58 21.23
N LEU A 89 5.52 -5.48 21.99
CA LEU A 89 6.56 -4.47 21.71
C LEU A 89 7.98 -5.05 21.81
N THR A 90 8.25 -5.85 22.84
CA THR A 90 9.55 -6.51 23.03
C THR A 90 9.87 -7.43 21.85
N ARG A 91 8.89 -8.21 21.40
CA ARG A 91 9.05 -9.10 20.24
C ARG A 91 9.27 -8.30 18.96
N LEU A 92 8.49 -7.23 18.76
CA LEU A 92 8.63 -6.34 17.60
C LEU A 92 10.04 -5.75 17.49
N ALA A 93 10.64 -5.34 18.62
CA ALA A 93 12.03 -4.87 18.63
C ALA A 93 13.01 -5.93 18.11
N GLY A 94 12.84 -7.21 18.49
CA GLY A 94 13.64 -8.32 17.98
C GLY A 94 13.49 -8.55 16.48
N TYR A 95 12.29 -8.39 15.92
CA TYR A 95 12.06 -8.47 14.47
C TYR A 95 12.71 -7.30 13.73
N PHE A 96 12.62 -6.07 14.26
CA PHE A 96 13.32 -4.92 13.68
C PHE A 96 14.83 -5.14 13.65
N ASP A 97 15.44 -5.57 14.75
CA ASP A 97 16.88 -5.81 14.81
C ASP A 97 17.30 -6.92 13.83
N ALA A 98 16.56 -8.02 13.72
CA ALA A 98 16.88 -9.10 12.79
C ALA A 98 16.85 -8.64 11.32
N TRP A 99 15.77 -7.97 10.90
CA TRP A 99 15.57 -7.54 9.52
C TRP A 99 16.50 -6.40 9.12
N THR A 100 16.64 -5.37 9.95
CA THR A 100 17.46 -4.19 9.62
C THR A 100 18.97 -4.46 9.63
N GLN A 101 19.42 -5.52 10.30
CA GLN A 101 20.83 -5.96 10.28
C GLN A 101 21.16 -6.88 9.10
N THR A 102 20.16 -7.57 8.55
CA THR A 102 20.35 -8.64 7.58
C THR A 102 19.98 -8.21 6.16
N TYR A 103 18.82 -7.59 6.00
CA TYR A 103 18.24 -7.28 4.68
C TYR A 103 18.97 -6.14 3.99
N ARG A 104 19.19 -6.29 2.68
CA ARG A 104 19.76 -5.27 1.81
C ARG A 104 18.72 -4.86 0.78
N PRO A 105 18.30 -3.58 0.74
CA PRO A 105 17.39 -3.11 -0.29
C PRO A 105 17.90 -3.40 -1.71
N SER A 106 17.11 -4.17 -2.44
CA SER A 106 17.23 -4.46 -3.86
C SER A 106 16.58 -3.39 -4.73
N PHE A 107 15.61 -2.64 -4.17
CA PHE A 107 14.73 -1.70 -4.87
C PHE A 107 13.86 -2.36 -5.95
N ASP A 108 13.62 -3.66 -5.83
CA ASP A 108 12.51 -4.35 -6.49
C ASP A 108 11.23 -4.10 -5.67
N PRO A 109 10.30 -3.26 -6.14
CA PRO A 109 9.13 -2.88 -5.38
C PRO A 109 8.13 -4.02 -5.19
N ILE A 110 8.18 -5.08 -5.99
CA ILE A 110 7.27 -6.23 -5.87
C ILE A 110 7.76 -7.12 -4.74
N ASP A 111 9.05 -7.43 -4.70
CA ASP A 111 9.65 -8.18 -3.60
C ASP A 111 9.62 -7.42 -2.28
N GLU A 112 9.78 -6.10 -2.33
CA GLU A 112 9.85 -5.23 -1.16
C GLU A 112 8.51 -4.64 -0.73
N THR A 113 7.42 -4.91 -1.45
CA THR A 113 6.12 -4.27 -1.20
C THR A 113 5.64 -4.42 0.24
N ASN A 114 5.98 -5.54 0.88
CA ASN A 114 5.59 -5.87 2.26
C ASN A 114 6.45 -5.16 3.32
N LEU A 115 7.61 -4.59 2.96
CA LEU A 115 8.36 -3.69 3.86
C LEU A 115 7.54 -2.46 4.25
N GLY A 116 6.48 -2.14 3.51
CA GLY A 116 5.47 -1.16 3.93
C GLY A 116 4.93 -1.42 5.34
N ASN A 117 4.73 -2.69 5.71
CA ASN A 117 4.23 -3.06 7.04
C ASN A 117 5.30 -2.89 8.13
N LEU A 118 6.58 -3.13 7.82
CA LEU A 118 7.71 -2.79 8.69
C LEU A 118 7.77 -1.28 8.94
N ILE A 119 7.66 -0.47 7.88
CA ILE A 119 7.70 0.99 7.96
C ILE A 119 6.55 1.52 8.83
N VAL A 120 5.34 1.00 8.64
CA VAL A 120 4.17 1.41 9.43
C VAL A 120 4.28 0.94 10.87
N ALA A 121 4.73 -0.29 11.12
CA ALA A 121 5.01 -0.76 12.47
C ALA A 121 5.98 0.18 13.19
N TYR A 122 7.05 0.61 12.52
CA TYR A 122 8.02 1.56 13.09
C TYR A 122 7.35 2.89 13.43
N ARG A 123 6.58 3.46 12.49
CA ARG A 123 5.84 4.72 12.73
C ARG A 123 4.96 4.64 13.99
N LEU A 124 4.29 3.50 14.22
CA LEU A 124 3.39 3.32 15.34
C LEU A 124 4.10 3.14 16.69
N THR A 125 5.35 2.66 16.70
CA THR A 125 6.03 2.25 17.94
C THR A 125 7.37 2.95 18.18
N ALA A 126 7.82 3.83 17.29
CA ALA A 126 9.17 4.42 17.32
C ALA A 126 9.55 5.07 18.66
N ALA A 127 8.58 5.70 19.34
CA ALA A 127 8.80 6.37 20.62
C ALA A 127 9.04 5.41 21.79
N ASP A 128 8.56 4.18 21.68
CA ASP A 128 8.56 3.18 22.76
C ASP A 128 9.62 2.08 22.56
N LEU A 129 10.22 2.00 21.37
CA LEU A 129 11.28 1.04 21.06
C LEU A 129 12.57 1.34 21.84
N PRO A 130 13.42 0.31 22.09
CA PRO A 130 14.78 0.53 22.54
C PRO A 130 15.52 1.50 21.60
N LYS A 131 16.21 2.51 22.15
CA LYS A 131 16.82 3.60 21.38
C LYS A 131 17.72 3.11 20.23
N ALA A 132 18.51 2.06 20.47
CA ALA A 132 19.39 1.48 19.46
C ALA A 132 18.61 0.85 18.29
N THR A 133 17.57 0.06 18.59
CA THR A 133 16.66 -0.54 17.60
C THR A 133 15.92 0.53 16.81
N ALA A 134 15.39 1.55 17.49
CA ALA A 134 14.70 2.67 16.85
C ALA A 134 15.62 3.43 15.88
N GLN A 135 16.84 3.76 16.30
CA GLN A 135 17.80 4.48 15.46
C GLN A 135 18.23 3.64 14.24
N ARG A 136 18.51 2.35 14.43
CA ARG A 136 18.89 1.44 13.33
C ARG A 136 17.76 1.31 12.31
N THR A 137 16.53 1.14 12.80
CA THR A 137 15.34 1.05 11.95
C THR A 137 15.09 2.36 11.18
N ARG A 138 15.26 3.51 11.84
CA ARG A 138 15.18 4.83 11.19
C ARG A 138 16.13 4.93 10.00
N VAL A 139 17.41 4.56 10.20
CA VAL A 139 18.44 4.60 9.14
C VAL A 139 18.07 3.69 7.97
N PHE A 140 17.59 2.47 8.25
CA PHE A 140 17.12 1.55 7.22
C PHE A 140 15.94 2.12 6.42
N ILE A 141 14.95 2.71 7.08
CA ILE A 141 13.80 3.36 6.42
C ILE A 141 14.25 4.57 5.59
N GLU A 142 15.24 5.34 6.06
CA GLU A 142 15.82 6.44 5.29
C GLU A 142 16.52 5.95 4.02
N GLN A 143 17.26 4.84 4.10
CA GLN A 143 17.88 4.20 2.93
C GLN A 143 16.83 3.78 1.89
N LEU A 144 15.71 3.17 2.34
CA LEU A 144 14.60 2.83 1.46
C LEU A 144 14.00 4.07 0.80
N ALA A 145 13.66 5.10 1.60
CA ALA A 145 13.03 6.32 1.10
C ALA A 145 13.88 6.99 0.01
N ARG A 146 15.17 7.22 0.30
CA ARG A 146 16.09 7.87 -0.63
C ARG A 146 16.31 7.01 -1.87
N GLY A 147 16.62 5.72 -1.69
CA GLY A 147 16.90 4.84 -2.81
C GLY A 147 15.72 4.71 -3.77
N TYR A 148 14.49 4.53 -3.28
CA TYR A 148 13.31 4.50 -4.16
C TYR A 148 13.11 5.82 -4.91
N LEU A 149 13.21 6.96 -4.23
CA LEU A 149 13.05 8.27 -4.85
C LEU A 149 14.13 8.53 -5.92
N ASP A 150 15.38 8.21 -5.62
CA ASP A 150 16.51 8.37 -6.53
C ASP A 150 16.34 7.48 -7.77
N TRP A 151 15.96 6.20 -7.58
CA TRP A 151 15.67 5.27 -8.68
C TRP A 151 14.55 5.76 -9.60
N MET A 152 13.44 6.25 -9.01
CA MET A 152 12.33 6.82 -9.78
C MET A 152 12.73 8.09 -10.54
N GLU A 153 13.59 8.93 -9.97
CA GLU A 153 14.07 10.16 -10.61
C GLU A 153 14.98 9.88 -11.80
N VAL A 154 15.89 8.91 -11.68
CA VAL A 154 16.80 8.50 -12.77
C VAL A 154 16.04 7.89 -13.96
N HIS A 155 14.91 7.22 -13.70
CA HIS A 155 14.09 6.57 -14.73
C HIS A 155 12.90 7.39 -15.18
N ARG A 156 12.89 8.70 -14.91
CA ARG A 156 11.80 9.57 -15.35
C ARG A 156 11.71 9.58 -16.88
N GLY A 157 10.54 9.19 -17.40
CA GLY A 157 10.29 9.14 -18.85
C GLY A 157 10.79 7.86 -19.53
N ASP A 158 11.24 6.86 -18.76
CA ASP A 158 11.52 5.53 -19.29
C ASP A 158 10.24 4.90 -19.85
N ALA A 159 10.31 4.37 -21.07
CA ALA A 159 9.17 3.80 -21.78
C ALA A 159 8.81 2.37 -21.31
N ARG A 160 9.68 1.71 -20.53
CA ARG A 160 9.40 0.37 -19.99
C ARG A 160 8.24 0.44 -19.00
N GLY A 161 7.27 -0.46 -19.16
CA GLY A 161 6.04 -0.46 -18.35
C GLY A 161 6.26 -0.54 -16.84
N VAL A 162 7.35 -1.14 -16.36
CA VAL A 162 7.70 -1.21 -14.93
C VAL A 162 7.91 0.16 -14.26
N TRP A 163 8.03 1.24 -15.04
CA TRP A 163 8.15 2.62 -14.55
C TRP A 163 6.84 3.41 -14.60
N SER A 164 5.74 2.79 -15.04
CA SER A 164 4.43 3.44 -15.11
C SER A 164 3.27 2.56 -14.64
N ASN A 165 3.40 1.24 -14.59
CA ASN A 165 2.36 0.32 -14.09
C ASN A 165 2.47 0.10 -12.56
N ASN A 166 1.82 -0.94 -12.04
CA ASN A 166 1.78 -1.28 -10.60
C ASN A 166 3.15 -1.28 -9.91
N TRP A 167 4.23 -1.62 -10.61
CA TRP A 167 5.58 -1.55 -10.04
C TRP A 167 5.90 -0.15 -9.53
N GLN A 168 5.60 0.87 -10.34
CA GLN A 168 5.80 2.26 -9.97
C GLN A 168 4.82 2.71 -8.88
N SER A 169 3.57 2.22 -8.91
CA SER A 169 2.60 2.42 -7.83
C SER A 169 3.14 1.90 -6.48
N HIS A 170 3.78 0.73 -6.46
CA HIS A 170 4.43 0.17 -5.26
C HIS A 170 5.67 0.95 -4.81
N ARG A 171 6.51 1.45 -5.73
CA ARG A 171 7.64 2.35 -5.38
C ARG A 171 7.14 3.62 -4.69
N VAL A 172 6.10 4.23 -5.26
CA VAL A 172 5.47 5.43 -4.69
C VAL A 172 4.94 5.14 -3.28
N LYS A 173 4.22 4.02 -3.08
CA LYS A 173 3.77 3.60 -1.74
C LYS A 173 4.93 3.54 -0.74
N LEU A 174 5.99 2.81 -1.06
CA LEU A 174 7.11 2.62 -0.14
C LEU A 174 7.80 3.95 0.20
N ALA A 175 8.01 4.83 -0.80
CA ALA A 175 8.58 6.15 -0.58
C ALA A 175 7.71 7.05 0.30
N VAL A 176 6.38 7.07 0.08
CA VAL A 176 5.42 7.87 0.87
C VAL A 176 5.35 7.36 2.31
N LEU A 177 5.26 6.04 2.50
CA LEU A 177 5.26 5.43 3.83
C LEU A 177 6.53 5.78 4.58
N ALA A 178 7.69 5.63 3.94
CA ALA A 178 8.98 5.88 4.56
C ALA A 178 9.15 7.36 4.92
N ALA A 179 8.86 8.28 4.00
CA ALA A 179 8.91 9.72 4.26
C ALA A 179 7.98 10.16 5.42
N SER A 180 6.77 9.60 5.47
CA SER A 180 5.81 9.85 6.54
C SER A 180 6.30 9.31 7.89
N ALA A 181 6.79 8.06 7.93
CA ALA A 181 7.31 7.44 9.14
C ALA A 181 8.54 8.17 9.70
N LEU A 182 9.34 8.80 8.84
CA LEU A 182 10.50 9.61 9.23
C LEU A 182 10.13 11.03 9.65
N ASN A 183 8.89 11.46 9.39
CA ASN A 183 8.41 12.85 9.47
C ASN A 183 9.34 13.83 8.72
N ASP A 184 9.75 13.47 7.51
CA ASP A 184 10.66 14.27 6.67
C ASP A 184 9.87 14.97 5.54
N GLU A 185 9.69 16.28 5.67
CA GLU A 185 8.92 17.09 4.71
C GLU A 185 9.55 17.11 3.31
N ALA A 186 10.88 17.07 3.21
CA ALA A 186 11.57 17.12 1.93
C ALA A 186 11.39 15.80 1.16
N LEU A 187 11.54 14.66 1.85
CA LEU A 187 11.24 13.35 1.28
C LEU A 187 9.75 13.23 0.93
N PHE A 188 8.85 13.73 1.79
CA PHE A 188 7.42 13.66 1.54
C PHE A 188 7.01 14.48 0.31
N ALA A 189 7.57 15.69 0.14
CA ALA A 189 7.35 16.51 -1.04
C ALA A 189 7.89 15.86 -2.33
N ARG A 190 9.03 15.15 -2.28
CA ARG A 190 9.53 14.34 -3.41
C ARG A 190 8.58 13.18 -3.73
N ALA A 191 8.13 12.45 -2.72
CA ALA A 191 7.20 11.35 -2.88
C ALA A 191 5.84 11.80 -3.45
N ARG A 192 5.35 12.98 -3.04
CA ARG A 192 4.16 13.62 -3.63
C ARG A 192 4.31 13.90 -5.12
N LYS A 193 5.47 14.41 -5.54
CA LYS A 193 5.76 14.62 -6.98
C LYS A 193 5.75 13.30 -7.74
N ALA A 194 6.33 12.25 -7.15
CA ALA A 194 6.32 10.90 -7.74
C ALA A 194 4.89 10.34 -7.84
N PHE A 195 4.04 10.54 -6.84
CA PHE A 195 2.62 10.15 -6.87
C PHE A 195 1.86 10.83 -8.02
N VAL A 196 2.00 12.15 -8.19
CA VAL A 196 1.36 12.89 -9.29
C VAL A 196 1.89 12.45 -10.66
N ALA A 197 3.20 12.23 -10.77
CA ALA A 197 3.80 11.71 -11.99
C ALA A 197 3.26 10.32 -12.33
N GLN A 198 3.08 9.46 -11.31
CA GLN A 198 2.50 8.14 -11.48
C GLN A 198 1.05 8.20 -11.96
N LEU A 199 0.20 9.04 -11.35
CA LEU A 199 -1.17 9.25 -11.86
C LEU A 199 -1.19 9.68 -13.32
N SER A 200 -0.26 10.57 -13.70
CA SER A 200 -0.17 11.09 -15.08
C SER A 200 0.24 10.04 -16.10
N ALA A 201 1.05 9.06 -15.70
CA ALA A 201 1.57 8.02 -16.58
C ALA A 201 0.69 6.76 -16.59
N ASN A 202 0.05 6.44 -15.47
CA ASN A 202 -0.62 5.17 -15.23
C ASN A 202 -2.12 5.21 -15.50
N VAL A 203 -2.78 6.33 -15.21
CA VAL A 203 -4.23 6.47 -15.30
C VAL A 203 -4.59 7.13 -16.63
N ARG A 204 -5.50 6.51 -17.37
CA ARG A 204 -6.04 7.04 -18.63
C ARG A 204 -7.13 8.09 -18.34
N PRO A 205 -7.51 8.93 -19.32
CA PRO A 205 -8.53 9.96 -19.10
C PRO A 205 -9.89 9.43 -18.60
N ASP A 206 -10.22 8.18 -18.88
CA ASP A 206 -11.46 7.51 -18.43
C ASP A 206 -11.34 6.80 -17.07
N GLY A 207 -10.14 6.80 -16.47
CA GLY A 207 -9.85 6.16 -15.19
C GLY A 207 -9.25 4.75 -15.30
N GLU A 208 -9.21 4.14 -16.48
CA GLU A 208 -8.55 2.84 -16.66
C GLU A 208 -7.04 2.94 -16.34
N VAL A 209 -6.49 1.94 -15.64
CA VAL A 209 -5.05 1.86 -15.37
C VAL A 209 -4.32 1.01 -16.42
N LEU A 210 -3.05 1.32 -16.68
CA LEU A 210 -2.24 0.63 -17.69
C LEU A 210 -2.23 -0.89 -17.55
N ASP A 211 -2.22 -1.38 -16.31
CA ASP A 211 -2.20 -2.81 -16.02
C ASP A 211 -3.41 -3.56 -16.60
N PHE A 212 -4.60 -2.93 -16.65
CA PHE A 212 -5.76 -3.56 -17.29
C PHE A 212 -5.52 -3.72 -18.79
N THR A 213 -5.05 -2.66 -19.46
CA THR A 213 -4.73 -2.71 -20.90
C THR A 213 -3.66 -3.77 -21.21
N GLN A 214 -2.67 -3.95 -20.33
CA GLN A 214 -1.54 -4.87 -20.56
C GLN A 214 -1.89 -6.33 -20.29
N ARG A 215 -2.68 -6.57 -19.24
CA ARG A 215 -2.87 -7.90 -18.65
C ARG A 215 -4.29 -8.42 -18.78
N ASP A 216 -5.23 -7.57 -19.17
CA ASP A 216 -6.65 -7.91 -19.28
C ASP A 216 -7.18 -8.52 -17.97
N ALA A 217 -6.87 -7.86 -16.84
CA ALA A 217 -7.04 -8.43 -15.51
C ALA A 217 -7.41 -7.37 -14.48
N LEU A 218 -8.60 -7.45 -13.89
CA LEU A 218 -9.02 -6.61 -12.76
C LEU A 218 -8.24 -6.95 -11.49
N HIS A 219 -7.69 -8.16 -11.38
CA HIS A 219 -6.70 -8.48 -10.35
C HIS A 219 -5.58 -7.43 -10.31
N TYR A 220 -5.05 -7.07 -11.48
CA TYR A 220 -3.97 -6.12 -11.59
C TYR A 220 -4.42 -4.66 -11.50
N VAL A 221 -5.70 -4.36 -11.75
CA VAL A 221 -6.28 -3.05 -11.39
C VAL A 221 -6.26 -2.86 -9.88
N VAL A 222 -6.68 -3.87 -9.11
CA VAL A 222 -6.61 -3.81 -7.64
C VAL A 222 -5.17 -3.69 -7.17
N TYR A 223 -4.27 -4.52 -7.73
CA TYR A 223 -2.85 -4.55 -7.36
C TYR A 223 -2.13 -3.23 -7.68
N ASP A 224 -2.53 -2.54 -8.74
CA ASP A 224 -2.03 -1.21 -9.10
C ASP A 224 -2.57 -0.10 -8.18
N LEU A 225 -3.89 -0.09 -7.92
CA LEU A 225 -4.54 1.00 -7.19
C LEU A 225 -4.29 0.96 -5.69
N GLU A 226 -4.27 -0.23 -5.07
CA GLU A 226 -4.09 -0.38 -3.62
C GLU A 226 -2.88 0.39 -3.05
N PRO A 227 -1.66 0.27 -3.62
CA PRO A 227 -0.52 1.05 -3.13
C PRO A 227 -0.71 2.57 -3.23
N LEU A 228 -1.41 3.07 -4.26
CA LEU A 228 -1.73 4.49 -4.40
C LEU A 228 -2.77 4.96 -3.36
N VAL A 229 -3.78 4.13 -3.08
CA VAL A 229 -4.76 4.44 -2.02
C VAL A 229 -4.10 4.44 -0.64
N VAL A 230 -3.17 3.51 -0.38
CA VAL A 230 -2.36 3.53 0.86
C VAL A 230 -1.56 4.83 0.96
N ALA A 231 -0.88 5.25 -0.11
CA ALA A 231 -0.14 6.51 -0.13
C ALA A 231 -1.06 7.72 0.14
N ALA A 232 -2.24 7.75 -0.48
CA ALA A 232 -3.22 8.81 -0.26
C ALA A 232 -3.76 8.83 1.18
N ALA A 233 -3.99 7.66 1.81
CA ALA A 233 -4.47 7.58 3.20
C ALA A 233 -3.45 8.16 4.18
N VAL A 234 -2.16 7.90 3.94
CA VAL A 234 -1.06 8.50 4.72
C VAL A 234 -1.01 10.02 4.54
N ALA A 235 -1.20 10.51 3.30
CA ALA A 235 -1.24 11.93 3.00
C ALA A 235 -2.44 12.63 3.66
N GLN A 236 -3.61 11.98 3.71
CA GLN A 236 -4.79 12.51 4.39
C GLN A 236 -4.55 12.69 5.89
N GLY A 237 -3.83 11.75 6.53
CA GLY A 237 -3.38 11.90 7.92
C GLY A 237 -2.47 13.11 8.17
N ARG A 238 -1.94 13.74 7.10
CA ARG A 238 -1.15 14.98 7.10
C ARG A 238 -1.94 16.18 6.57
N GLY A 239 -3.25 16.04 6.37
CA GLY A 239 -4.12 17.10 5.89
C GLY A 239 -4.15 17.29 4.36
N GLU A 240 -3.53 16.39 3.58
CA GLU A 240 -3.55 16.47 2.12
C GLU A 240 -4.58 15.52 1.49
N ASN A 241 -5.37 16.02 0.54
CA ASN A 241 -6.32 15.20 -0.21
C ASN A 241 -5.70 14.71 -1.53
N TRP A 242 -5.06 13.54 -1.50
CA TRP A 242 -4.45 12.94 -2.69
C TRP A 242 -5.43 12.13 -3.54
N LEU A 243 -6.61 11.78 -3.00
CA LEU A 243 -7.66 11.09 -3.76
C LEU A 243 -8.08 11.90 -5.00
N ARG A 244 -8.15 13.22 -4.86
CA ARG A 244 -8.57 14.16 -5.92
C ARG A 244 -7.44 15.04 -6.45
N LEU A 245 -6.19 14.70 -6.14
CA LEU A 245 -5.02 15.43 -6.66
C LEU A 245 -4.84 15.10 -8.14
N PRO A 246 -4.88 16.10 -9.06
CA PRO A 246 -4.85 15.82 -10.48
C PRO A 246 -3.45 15.51 -11.00
N GLY A 247 -3.37 14.54 -11.91
CA GLY A 247 -2.27 14.36 -12.84
C GLY A 247 -2.27 15.43 -13.95
N ARG A 248 -1.36 15.29 -14.90
CA ARG A 248 -1.13 16.26 -15.99
C ARG A 248 -2.39 16.56 -16.83
N GLU A 249 -3.22 15.55 -17.06
CA GLU A 249 -4.42 15.65 -17.91
C GLU A 249 -5.71 15.56 -17.09
N GLY A 250 -5.64 15.83 -15.78
CA GLY A 250 -6.79 15.80 -14.89
C GLY A 250 -7.13 14.40 -14.34
N GLN A 251 -6.25 13.42 -14.56
CA GLN A 251 -6.44 12.07 -14.02
C GLN A 251 -6.39 12.11 -12.49
N THR A 252 -7.24 11.34 -11.83
CA THR A 252 -7.27 11.27 -10.36
C THR A 252 -7.39 9.83 -9.90
N LEU A 253 -6.94 9.58 -8.67
CA LEU A 253 -7.14 8.28 -8.02
C LEU A 253 -8.63 7.96 -7.84
N ALA A 254 -9.46 8.98 -7.57
CA ALA A 254 -10.92 8.84 -7.53
C ALA A 254 -11.49 8.30 -8.85
N ALA A 255 -11.10 8.89 -9.99
CA ALA A 255 -11.58 8.45 -11.29
C ALA A 255 -11.22 6.98 -11.57
N ALA A 256 -10.04 6.53 -11.17
CA ALA A 256 -9.62 5.14 -11.34
C ALA A 256 -10.38 4.16 -10.43
N LEU A 257 -10.67 4.56 -9.18
CA LEU A 257 -11.51 3.78 -8.27
C LEU A 257 -12.96 3.67 -8.77
N ASP A 258 -13.48 4.76 -9.35
CA ASP A 258 -14.83 4.83 -9.92
C ASP A 258 -14.94 4.01 -11.21
N TRP A 259 -13.87 3.93 -12.00
CA TRP A 259 -13.81 3.06 -13.19
C TRP A 259 -13.95 1.57 -12.83
N LEU A 260 -13.34 1.11 -11.72
CA LEU A 260 -13.45 -0.27 -11.24
C LEU A 260 -14.83 -0.58 -10.62
N LEU A 261 -15.56 0.45 -10.18
CA LEU A 261 -16.75 0.33 -9.34
C LEU A 261 -17.88 -0.53 -9.95
N PRO A 262 -18.21 -0.44 -11.25
CA PRO A 262 -19.24 -1.30 -11.85
C PRO A 262 -18.91 -2.80 -11.76
N TYR A 263 -17.64 -3.18 -11.87
CA TYR A 263 -17.20 -4.57 -11.69
C TYR A 263 -17.32 -4.98 -10.22
N ALA A 264 -16.83 -4.16 -9.30
CA ALA A 264 -16.90 -4.43 -7.86
C ALA A 264 -18.35 -4.55 -7.37
N GLN A 265 -19.28 -3.80 -7.98
CA GLN A 265 -20.71 -3.86 -7.70
C GLN A 265 -21.41 -5.06 -8.37
N GLY A 266 -20.72 -5.86 -9.17
CA GLY A 266 -21.30 -6.95 -9.96
C GLY A 266 -22.25 -6.48 -11.06
N GLN A 267 -22.17 -5.21 -11.48
CA GLN A 267 -22.91 -4.68 -12.62
C GLN A 267 -22.22 -5.04 -13.95
N ARG A 268 -20.92 -5.32 -13.89
CA ARG A 268 -20.12 -5.89 -14.98
C ARG A 268 -19.35 -7.10 -14.46
N SER A 269 -19.13 -8.06 -15.34
CA SER A 269 -18.24 -9.20 -15.11
C SER A 269 -17.00 -9.06 -16.00
N HIS A 270 -15.92 -9.74 -15.62
CA HIS A 270 -14.69 -9.80 -16.38
C HIS A 270 -14.10 -11.20 -16.31
N GLU A 271 -13.61 -11.73 -17.44
CA GLU A 271 -12.85 -12.98 -17.49
C GLU A 271 -11.36 -12.63 -17.47
N GLU A 272 -10.67 -13.02 -16.41
CA GLU A 272 -9.29 -12.61 -16.15
C GLU A 272 -8.30 -13.23 -17.15
N PHE A 273 -7.35 -12.40 -17.61
CA PHE A 273 -6.17 -12.75 -18.42
C PHE A 273 -6.44 -13.29 -19.83
N GLN A 274 -7.65 -13.18 -20.37
CA GLN A 274 -7.99 -13.70 -21.71
C GLN A 274 -7.13 -13.10 -22.82
N HIS A 275 -6.77 -11.83 -22.67
CA HIS A 275 -5.96 -11.08 -23.62
C HIS A 275 -4.66 -10.54 -23.00
N SER A 276 -4.15 -11.18 -21.94
CA SER A 276 -2.87 -10.76 -21.33
C SER A 276 -1.72 -10.83 -22.33
N THR A 277 -0.95 -9.75 -22.41
CA THR A 277 0.29 -9.68 -23.20
C THR A 277 1.53 -10.09 -22.38
N VAL A 278 1.37 -10.35 -21.08
CA VAL A 278 2.48 -10.65 -20.17
C VAL A 278 2.68 -12.16 -20.06
N ARG A 279 3.81 -12.64 -20.60
CA ARG A 279 4.16 -14.07 -20.64
C ARG A 279 4.07 -14.79 -19.28
N PHE A 280 4.46 -14.11 -18.20
CA PHE A 280 4.46 -14.71 -16.87
C PHE A 280 3.04 -14.98 -16.34
N ASP A 281 2.01 -14.28 -16.83
CA ASP A 281 0.61 -14.55 -16.45
C ASP A 281 0.17 -15.90 -17.00
N ALA A 282 0.50 -16.18 -18.26
CA ALA A 282 0.25 -17.48 -18.88
C ALA A 282 1.01 -18.62 -18.17
N GLN A 283 2.24 -18.37 -17.71
CA GLN A 283 3.02 -19.37 -16.94
C GLN A 283 2.35 -19.68 -15.59
N ARG A 284 1.83 -18.67 -14.90
CA ARG A 284 1.10 -18.86 -13.64
C ARG A 284 -0.21 -19.61 -13.84
N ALA A 285 -0.95 -19.31 -14.91
CA ALA A 285 -2.14 -20.07 -15.29
C ALA A 285 -1.81 -21.55 -15.60
N GLN A 286 -0.75 -21.80 -16.37
CA GLN A 286 -0.29 -23.16 -16.70
C GLN A 286 0.16 -23.96 -15.47
N ALA A 287 0.77 -23.28 -14.50
CA ALA A 287 1.13 -23.89 -13.21
C ALA A 287 -0.07 -24.04 -12.25
N GLY A 288 -1.28 -23.65 -12.65
CA GLY A 288 -2.49 -23.81 -11.87
C GLY A 288 -2.58 -22.87 -10.67
N LEU A 289 -1.88 -21.72 -10.69
CA LEU A 289 -1.98 -20.75 -9.61
C LEU A 289 -3.39 -20.14 -9.59
N PRO A 290 -4.03 -20.04 -8.41
CA PRO A 290 -5.37 -19.48 -8.30
C PRO A 290 -5.37 -18.00 -8.70
N GLY A 291 -6.45 -17.58 -9.35
CA GLY A 291 -6.66 -16.18 -9.74
C GLY A 291 -5.96 -15.75 -11.02
N PHE A 292 -5.38 -16.67 -11.81
CA PHE A 292 -4.77 -16.38 -13.13
C PHE A 292 -5.63 -16.83 -14.32
N SER A 293 -6.91 -17.13 -14.09
CA SER A 293 -7.90 -17.46 -15.13
C SER A 293 -9.32 -17.42 -14.56
N GLY A 294 -10.32 -17.38 -15.44
CA GLY A 294 -11.74 -17.45 -15.08
C GLY A 294 -12.33 -16.11 -14.66
N PRO A 295 -13.57 -16.09 -14.17
CA PRO A 295 -14.25 -14.86 -13.82
C PRO A 295 -13.58 -14.18 -12.62
N TRP A 296 -13.45 -12.87 -12.68
CA TRP A 296 -12.97 -12.07 -11.56
C TRP A 296 -13.91 -12.15 -10.36
N ASP A 297 -13.37 -12.31 -9.15
CA ASP A 297 -14.12 -12.26 -7.90
C ASP A 297 -14.09 -10.84 -7.31
N PRO A 298 -15.23 -10.11 -7.27
CA PRO A 298 -15.29 -8.77 -6.68
C PRO A 298 -14.80 -8.68 -5.23
N VAL A 299 -14.91 -9.77 -4.45
CA VAL A 299 -14.46 -9.81 -3.05
C VAL A 299 -12.95 -9.57 -2.94
N SER A 300 -12.18 -9.82 -4.01
CA SER A 300 -10.74 -9.52 -4.03
C SER A 300 -10.45 -8.01 -3.86
N ALA A 301 -11.38 -7.12 -4.21
CA ALA A 301 -11.24 -5.66 -4.06
C ALA A 301 -11.62 -5.14 -2.65
N LYS A 302 -11.96 -6.01 -1.69
CA LYS A 302 -12.44 -5.59 -0.36
C LYS A 302 -11.45 -4.67 0.38
N ALA A 303 -10.16 -4.96 0.32
CA ALA A 303 -9.14 -4.18 1.02
C ALA A 303 -9.03 -2.78 0.40
N LEU A 304 -8.97 -2.71 -0.93
CA LEU A 304 -8.97 -1.48 -1.70
C LEU A 304 -10.14 -0.56 -1.36
N TYR A 305 -11.38 -1.06 -1.37
CA TYR A 305 -12.53 -0.20 -1.09
C TYR A 305 -12.69 0.15 0.39
N TRP A 306 -12.27 -0.71 1.32
CA TRP A 306 -12.17 -0.32 2.73
C TRP A 306 -11.11 0.78 2.94
N LEU A 307 -9.97 0.72 2.26
CA LEU A 307 -9.00 1.83 2.23
C LEU A 307 -9.60 3.10 1.60
N ALA A 308 -10.27 2.98 0.45
CA ALA A 308 -10.87 4.12 -0.22
C ALA A 308 -11.93 4.81 0.65
N SER A 309 -12.64 4.05 1.49
CA SER A 309 -13.60 4.59 2.46
C SER A 309 -12.97 5.48 3.55
N LEU A 310 -11.66 5.31 3.82
CA LEU A 310 -10.91 6.25 4.67
C LEU A 310 -10.75 7.61 4.00
N LEU A 311 -10.69 7.66 2.66
CA LEU A 311 -10.46 8.88 1.89
C LEU A 311 -11.77 9.59 1.53
N ASP A 312 -12.80 8.83 1.20
CA ASP A 312 -14.12 9.32 0.82
C ASP A 312 -15.22 8.36 1.32
N PRO A 313 -16.13 8.82 2.21
CA PRO A 313 -17.22 8.00 2.73
C PRO A 313 -18.14 7.40 1.66
N GLY A 314 -18.16 7.96 0.44
CA GLY A 314 -18.90 7.43 -0.70
C GLY A 314 -18.56 5.95 -1.02
N TYR A 315 -17.34 5.50 -0.72
CA TYR A 315 -16.94 4.12 -0.92
C TYR A 315 -17.38 3.15 0.19
N THR A 316 -17.98 3.64 1.28
CA THR A 316 -18.37 2.80 2.43
C THR A 316 -19.40 1.72 2.04
N ALA A 317 -20.36 2.06 1.18
CA ALA A 317 -21.42 1.13 0.79
C ALA A 317 -20.86 -0.07 0.02
N ILE A 318 -19.94 0.17 -0.94
CA ILE A 318 -19.28 -0.91 -1.67
C ILE A 318 -18.33 -1.70 -0.76
N ALA A 319 -17.55 -1.03 0.10
CA ALA A 319 -16.65 -1.71 1.03
C ALA A 319 -17.40 -2.73 1.92
N ARG A 320 -18.53 -2.32 2.51
CA ARG A 320 -19.39 -3.20 3.33
C ARG A 320 -20.03 -4.34 2.55
N ARG A 321 -20.36 -4.10 1.27
CA ARG A 321 -20.89 -5.14 0.38
C ARG A 321 -19.85 -6.22 0.09
N LEU A 322 -18.59 -5.82 -0.12
CA LEU A 322 -17.48 -6.75 -0.41
C LEU A 322 -17.00 -7.50 0.84
N ALA A 323 -17.01 -6.84 2.01
CA ALA A 323 -16.72 -7.47 3.29
C ALA A 323 -17.38 -6.71 4.44
N SER A 324 -18.01 -7.42 5.37
CA SER A 324 -18.72 -6.81 6.52
C SER A 324 -17.82 -6.03 7.48
N ALA A 325 -16.51 -6.27 7.44
CA ALA A 325 -15.51 -5.56 8.24
C ALA A 325 -14.21 -5.37 7.43
N PRO A 326 -13.45 -4.29 7.72
CA PRO A 326 -12.15 -4.06 7.10
C PRO A 326 -11.13 -5.13 7.54
N PRO A 327 -10.21 -5.55 6.65
CA PRO A 327 -9.02 -6.28 7.04
C PRO A 327 -8.29 -5.62 8.21
N ARG A 328 -7.83 -6.42 9.18
CA ARG A 328 -7.24 -5.94 10.44
C ARG A 328 -6.07 -4.98 10.24
N TRP A 329 -5.22 -5.23 9.25
CA TRP A 329 -4.06 -4.40 8.96
C TRP A 329 -4.42 -2.95 8.59
N LEU A 330 -5.65 -2.69 8.10
CA LEU A 330 -6.12 -1.35 7.76
C LEU A 330 -6.23 -0.42 8.96
N TRP A 331 -6.40 -0.99 10.16
CA TRP A 331 -6.43 -0.21 11.40
C TRP A 331 -5.10 0.49 11.69
N ALA A 332 -4.01 0.11 11.03
CA ALA A 332 -2.74 0.81 11.12
C ALA A 332 -2.72 2.15 10.35
N TYR A 333 -3.62 2.30 9.38
CA TYR A 333 -3.75 3.50 8.55
C TYR A 333 -4.92 4.40 8.98
N ALA A 334 -5.90 3.84 9.67
CA ALA A 334 -7.07 4.56 10.14
C ALA A 334 -6.73 5.50 11.31
N PRO A 335 -7.15 6.78 11.27
CA PRO A 335 -7.14 7.62 12.47
C PRO A 335 -8.14 7.07 13.51
N PRO A 336 -7.93 7.32 14.81
CA PRO A 336 -8.95 7.02 15.83
C PRO A 336 -10.26 7.74 15.50
N CYS A 337 -11.39 7.04 15.54
CA CYS A 337 -12.69 7.69 15.49
C CYS A 337 -12.85 8.54 16.76
N ARG A 338 -13.04 9.85 16.60
CA ARG A 338 -13.52 10.70 17.70
C ARG A 338 -15.05 10.62 17.68
N HIS A 339 -15.63 10.00 18.69
CA HIS A 339 -17.08 9.96 18.92
C HIS A 339 -17.52 11.13 19.77
#